data_AF-A0A1V5PTW4-F1
#
_entry.id   AF-A0A1V5PTW4-F1
#
_cell.length_a   1.000
_cell.length_b   1.000
_cell.length_c   1.000
_cell.angle_alpha   90.00
_cell.angle_beta   90.00
_cell.angle_gamma   90.00
#
_symmetry.space_group_name_H-M   'P 1'
#
loop_
_entity.id
_entity.type
_entity.pdbx_description
1 polymer ?
#
loop_
_entity_poly.entity_id
_entity_poly.type
_entity_poly.pdbx_seq_one_letter_code
_entity_poly.pdbx_strand_id
1 'polypeptide(L)'
;MIYGTPDDRNFSKMISFINKRGFFVVFGKGDNLIQPVHVEDVAGAIAAVIEKPATFGKTYEIPGRAPLKYKEMLEIVKSKLGRQFRIYYLPIGISRIAVKLYSRLVPSSSLKPDMIDRMEIDKAYSYENASEDFGYEPMPFETGIEKFIKHLEKN
;
A
#
# COMPACT_ATOMS: atom_id res chain seq x y z
N MET A 1 -1.13 -4.45 -3.22
CA MET A 1 -0.71 -4.19 -1.82
C MET A 1 -1.97 -4.03 -1.01
N ILE A 2 -2.26 -4.94 -0.09
CA ILE A 2 -3.48 -4.91 0.72
C ILE A 2 -3.20 -4.17 2.03
N TYR A 3 -4.13 -3.33 2.47
CA TYR A 3 -4.05 -2.58 3.73
C TYR A 3 -5.41 -2.52 4.43
N GLY A 4 -5.45 -2.03 5.66
CA GLY A 4 -6.70 -1.87 6.43
C GLY A 4 -6.79 -2.71 7.69
N THR A 5 -5.73 -3.45 8.05
CA THR A 5 -5.65 -4.22 9.30
C THR A 5 -4.45 -3.79 10.14
N PRO A 6 -4.53 -3.81 11.49
CA PRO A 6 -3.40 -3.44 12.34
C PRO A 6 -2.15 -4.32 12.15
N ASP A 7 -2.33 -5.54 11.67
CA ASP A 7 -1.24 -6.49 11.43
C ASP A 7 -0.60 -6.37 10.03
N ASP A 8 -1.08 -5.45 9.20
CA ASP A 8 -0.55 -5.28 7.84
C ASP A 8 0.92 -4.82 7.88
N ARG A 9 1.77 -5.39 7.00
CA ARG A 9 3.21 -5.12 7.02
C ARG A 9 3.62 -3.85 6.28
N ASN A 10 2.67 -3.09 5.74
CA ASN A 10 2.91 -1.91 4.92
C ASN A 10 2.44 -0.64 5.66
N PHE A 11 1.13 -0.36 5.64
CA PHE A 11 0.56 0.89 6.14
C PHE A 11 0.55 0.96 7.66
N SER A 12 0.19 -0.12 8.37
CA SER A 12 0.28 -0.16 9.84
C SER A 12 1.69 0.16 10.33
N LYS A 13 2.70 -0.52 9.76
CA LYS A 13 4.11 -0.26 10.09
C LYS A 13 4.56 1.16 9.73
N MET A 14 4.12 1.67 8.58
CA MET A 14 4.42 3.04 8.16
C MET A 14 3.83 4.05 9.15
N ILE A 15 2.54 3.94 9.49
CA ILE A 15 1.85 4.83 10.41
C ILE A 15 2.47 4.74 11.82
N SER A 16 2.74 3.53 12.30
CA SER A 16 3.43 3.31 13.58
C SER A 16 4.82 3.96 13.60
N PHE A 17 5.59 3.81 12.52
CA PHE A 17 6.90 4.45 12.39
C PHE A 17 6.80 5.98 12.39
N ILE A 18 5.88 6.54 11.61
CA ILE A 18 5.63 7.99 11.53
C ILE A 18 5.24 8.53 12.90
N ASN A 19 4.31 7.86 13.58
CA ASN A 19 3.85 8.26 14.91
C ASN A 19 4.97 8.22 15.96
N LYS A 20 5.90 7.27 15.85
CA LYS A 20 7.02 7.13 16.79
C LYS A 20 8.22 8.03 16.47
N ARG A 21 8.49 8.31 15.19
CA ARG A 21 9.72 8.97 14.73
C ARG A 21 9.54 10.39 14.22
N GLY A 22 8.33 10.78 13.80
CA GLY A 22 8.04 12.10 13.23
C GLY A 22 8.61 12.33 11.82
N PHE A 23 9.11 11.29 11.17
CA PHE A 23 9.57 11.35 9.79
C PHE A 23 9.34 10.01 9.06
N PHE A 24 9.46 10.03 7.74
CA PHE A 24 9.46 8.85 6.89
C PHE A 24 10.54 8.95 5.82
N VAL A 25 11.10 7.80 5.40
CA VAL A 25 12.13 7.72 4.37
C VAL A 25 11.55 7.03 3.14
N VAL A 26 11.65 7.70 1.99
CA VAL A 26 11.29 7.17 0.68
C VAL A 26 12.56 6.73 -0.02
N PHE A 27 12.59 5.49 -0.52
CA PHE A 27 13.68 5.02 -1.35
C PHE A 27 13.41 5.42 -2.81
N GLY A 28 14.37 6.10 -3.43
CA GLY A 28 14.21 6.72 -4.75
C GLY A 28 13.45 8.05 -4.70
N LYS A 29 12.87 8.45 -5.85
CA LYS A 29 12.14 9.72 -6.01
C LYS A 29 10.67 9.67 -5.60
N GLY A 30 10.13 8.47 -5.35
CA GLY A 30 8.71 8.26 -5.05
C GLY A 30 7.75 8.53 -6.23
N ASP A 31 8.27 8.49 -7.46
CA ASP A 31 7.50 8.65 -8.69
C ASP A 31 6.87 7.35 -9.18
N ASN A 32 7.26 6.21 -8.61
CA ASN A 32 6.71 4.91 -8.92
C ASN A 32 5.22 4.84 -8.55
N LEU A 33 4.44 4.18 -9.40
CA LEU A 33 3.01 3.98 -9.20
C LEU A 33 2.73 2.86 -8.19
N ILE A 34 1.76 3.11 -7.32
CA ILE A 34 1.18 2.14 -6.41
C ILE A 34 -0.33 2.19 -6.49
N GLN A 35 -0.98 1.04 -6.33
CA GLN A 35 -2.44 0.93 -6.35
C GLN A 35 -2.90 0.09 -5.13
N PRO A 36 -2.83 0.67 -3.92
CA PRO A 36 -3.23 -0.01 -2.68
C PRO A 36 -4.72 -0.35 -2.69
N VAL A 37 -5.06 -1.57 -2.26
CA VAL A 37 -6.46 -2.03 -2.13
C VAL A 37 -6.80 -2.23 -0.66
N HIS A 38 -7.98 -1.77 -0.24
CA HIS A 38 -8.43 -1.97 1.13
C HIS A 38 -8.87 -3.42 1.34
N VAL A 39 -8.60 -3.99 2.52
CA VAL A 39 -8.90 -5.40 2.83
C VAL A 39 -10.39 -5.74 2.66
N GLU A 40 -11.28 -4.78 2.94
CA GLU A 40 -12.72 -4.97 2.75
C GLU A 40 -13.11 -5.05 1.27
N ASP A 41 -12.45 -4.32 0.37
CA ASP A 41 -12.73 -4.43 -1.07
C ASP A 41 -12.31 -5.81 -1.59
N VAL A 42 -11.18 -6.34 -1.07
CA VAL A 42 -10.73 -7.71 -1.40
C VAL A 42 -11.73 -8.74 -0.88
N ALA A 43 -12.17 -8.60 0.38
CA ALA A 43 -13.16 -9.49 0.96
C ALA A 43 -14.50 -9.43 0.22
N GLY A 44 -14.93 -8.21 -0.15
CA GLY A 44 -16.14 -7.97 -0.94
C GLY A 44 -16.05 -8.58 -2.34
N ALA A 45 -14.90 -8.45 -3.01
CA ALA A 45 -14.66 -9.09 -4.30
C ALA A 45 -14.76 -10.63 -4.20
N ILE A 46 -14.13 -11.22 -3.18
CA ILE A 46 -14.22 -12.67 -2.96
C ILE A 46 -15.67 -13.10 -2.72
N ALA A 47 -16.41 -12.39 -1.87
CA ALA A 47 -17.82 -12.70 -1.62
C ALA A 47 -18.68 -12.55 -2.88
N ALA A 48 -18.43 -11.53 -3.71
CA ALA A 48 -19.20 -11.23 -4.90
C ALA A 48 -19.10 -12.29 -6.00
N VAL A 49 -18.01 -13.08 -6.03
CA VAL A 49 -17.79 -14.08 -7.09
C VAL A 49 -18.29 -15.48 -6.76
N ILE A 50 -18.59 -15.79 -5.49
CA ILE A 50 -18.93 -17.16 -5.03
C ILE A 50 -20.13 -17.72 -5.80
N GLU A 51 -21.15 -16.91 -6.06
CA GLU A 51 -22.40 -17.33 -6.72
C GLU A 51 -22.54 -16.80 -8.14
N LYS A 52 -21.43 -16.40 -8.79
CA LYS A 52 -21.44 -15.85 -10.16
C LYS A 52 -20.78 -16.81 -11.15
N PRO A 53 -21.54 -17.68 -11.85
CA PRO A 53 -20.99 -18.60 -12.84
C PRO A 53 -20.15 -17.92 -13.93
N ALA A 54 -20.47 -16.67 -14.27
CA ALA A 54 -19.71 -15.86 -15.22
C ALA A 54 -18.23 -15.67 -14.83
N THR A 55 -17.87 -15.88 -13.56
CA THR A 55 -16.50 -15.73 -13.06
C THR A 55 -15.72 -17.04 -13.01
N PHE A 56 -16.35 -18.19 -13.27
CA PHE A 56 -15.72 -19.49 -13.10
C PHE A 56 -14.60 -19.70 -14.12
N GLY A 57 -13.44 -20.16 -13.64
CA GLY A 57 -12.25 -20.40 -14.48
C GLY A 57 -11.55 -19.13 -14.97
N LYS A 58 -11.97 -17.94 -14.52
CA LYS A 58 -11.34 -16.66 -14.88
C LYS A 58 -10.42 -16.18 -13.76
N THR A 59 -9.42 -15.39 -14.15
CA THR A 59 -8.48 -14.70 -13.26
C THR A 59 -8.73 -13.21 -13.33
N TYR A 60 -8.77 -12.54 -12.18
CA TYR A 60 -9.02 -11.11 -12.07
C TYR A 60 -7.94 -10.43 -11.26
N GLU A 61 -7.57 -9.23 -11.70
CA GLU A 61 -6.80 -8.30 -10.89
C GLU A 61 -7.75 -7.57 -9.93
N ILE A 62 -7.35 -7.47 -8.66
CA ILE A 62 -8.12 -6.80 -7.60
C ILE A 62 -7.28 -5.64 -7.01
N PRO A 63 -7.00 -4.60 -7.81
CA PRO A 63 -6.26 -3.44 -7.34
C PRO A 63 -7.19 -2.41 -6.67
N GLY A 64 -6.62 -1.39 -6.04
CA GLY A 64 -7.38 -0.23 -5.58
C GLY A 64 -7.95 0.61 -6.73
N ARG A 65 -8.79 1.60 -6.40
CA ARG A 65 -9.55 2.39 -7.38
C ARG A 65 -8.71 3.08 -8.47
N ALA A 66 -7.59 3.67 -8.10
CA ALA A 66 -6.71 4.37 -9.04
C ALA A 66 -5.24 4.21 -8.64
N PRO A 67 -4.32 4.08 -9.62
CA PRO A 67 -2.90 4.16 -9.33
C PRO A 67 -2.53 5.59 -8.91
N LEU A 68 -1.60 5.70 -7.96
CA LEU A 68 -1.09 6.95 -7.42
C LEU A 68 0.43 6.89 -7.37
N LYS A 69 1.11 8.02 -7.52
CA LYS A 69 2.55 8.06 -7.22
C LYS A 69 2.77 7.84 -5.74
N TYR A 70 3.86 7.18 -5.37
CA TYR A 70 4.17 6.93 -3.96
C TYR A 70 4.21 8.22 -3.12
N LYS A 71 4.73 9.32 -3.68
CA LYS A 71 4.73 10.63 -3.03
C LYS A 71 3.33 11.19 -2.80
N GLU A 72 2.41 11.01 -3.75
CA GLU A 72 1.02 11.48 -3.64
C GLU A 72 0.28 10.70 -2.54
N MET A 73 0.51 9.39 -2.46
CA MET A 73 0.02 8.56 -1.37
C MET A 73 0.48 9.05 0.00
N LEU A 74 1.77 9.43 0.15
CA LEU A 74 2.29 9.96 1.41
C LEU A 74 1.67 11.31 1.79
N GLU A 75 1.40 12.18 0.82
CA GLU A 75 0.71 13.45 1.09
C GLU A 75 -0.74 13.21 1.54
N ILE A 76 -1.44 12.24 0.95
CA ILE A 76 -2.77 11.82 1.41
C ILE A 76 -2.70 11.29 2.85
N VAL A 77 -1.75 10.39 3.15
CA VAL A 77 -1.55 9.87 4.51
C VAL A 77 -1.27 11.00 5.49
N LYS A 78 -0.41 11.95 5.13
CA LYS A 78 -0.09 13.12 5.96
C LYS A 78 -1.30 13.99 6.24
N SER A 79 -2.11 14.25 5.22
CA SER A 79 -3.38 14.97 5.35
C SER A 79 -4.36 14.25 6.29
N LYS A 80 -4.56 12.94 6.08
CA LYS A 80 -5.53 12.15 6.85
C LYS A 80 -5.09 11.82 8.28
N LEU A 81 -3.80 11.73 8.56
CA LEU A 81 -3.28 11.58 9.92
C LEU A 81 -3.43 12.85 10.77
N GLY A 82 -3.68 14.01 10.15
CA GLY A 82 -3.72 15.30 10.85
C GLY A 82 -2.39 15.67 11.53
N ARG A 83 -1.27 15.06 11.08
CA ARG A 83 0.06 15.23 11.68
C ARG A 83 1.07 15.65 10.63
N GLN A 84 1.92 16.62 11.01
CA GLN A 84 3.07 16.99 10.20
C GLN A 84 4.22 16.01 10.47
N PHE A 85 4.73 15.38 9.42
CA PHE A 85 5.99 14.61 9.46
C PHE A 85 6.88 14.98 8.28
N ARG A 86 8.19 14.80 8.46
CA ARG A 86 9.19 15.08 7.40
C ARG A 86 9.33 13.86 6.48
N ILE A 87 9.41 14.10 5.18
CA ILE A 87 9.65 13.05 4.17
C ILE A 87 11.08 13.25 3.63
N TYR A 88 11.92 12.23 3.77
CA TYR A 88 13.27 12.22 3.24
C TYR A 88 13.37 11.27 2.05
N TYR A 89 13.91 11.76 0.93
CA TYR A 89 14.12 10.95 -0.27
C TYR A 89 15.57 10.49 -0.31
N LEU A 90 15.79 9.19 -0.30
CA LEU A 90 17.11 8.58 -0.36
C LEU A 90 17.37 8.07 -1.79
N PRO A 91 18.45 8.49 -2.47
CA PRO A 91 18.80 7.96 -3.78
C PRO A 91 18.85 6.43 -3.80
N ILE A 92 18.44 5.82 -4.91
CA ILE A 92 18.24 4.36 -4.97
C ILE A 92 19.53 3.57 -4.70
N GLY A 93 20.68 4.04 -5.20
CA GLY A 93 21.97 3.40 -4.95
C GLY A 93 22.35 3.40 -3.47
N ILE A 94 22.13 4.53 -2.79
CA ILE A 94 22.38 4.64 -1.34
C ILE A 94 21.38 3.76 -0.57
N SER A 95 20.13 3.72 -1.01
CA SER A 95 19.08 2.88 -0.42
C SER A 95 19.46 1.41 -0.44
N ARG A 96 19.96 0.89 -1.58
CA ARG A 96 20.38 -0.53 -1.70
C ARG A 96 21.50 -0.87 -0.72
N ILE A 97 22.50 0.01 -0.58
CA ILE A 97 23.61 -0.17 0.36
C ILE A 97 23.09 -0.14 1.80
N ALA A 98 22.29 0.88 2.15
CA ALA A 98 21.75 1.07 3.49
C ALA A 98 20.89 -0.13 3.94
N VAL A 99 19.98 -0.61 3.09
CA VAL A 99 19.13 -1.76 3.40
C VAL A 99 19.94 -3.05 3.50
N LYS A 100 20.95 -3.26 2.63
CA LYS A 100 21.83 -4.43 2.71
C LYS A 100 22.65 -4.48 4.01
N LEU A 101 23.15 -3.33 4.46
CA LEU A 101 23.85 -3.21 5.74
C LEU A 101 22.87 -3.45 6.91
N TYR A 102 21.72 -2.80 6.87
CA TYR A 102 20.69 -2.95 7.90
C TYR A 102 20.19 -4.39 8.03
N SER A 103 19.91 -5.07 6.92
CA SER A 103 19.44 -6.46 6.94
C SER A 103 20.48 -7.45 7.47
N ARG A 104 21.78 -7.14 7.34
CA ARG A 104 22.85 -7.95 7.94
C ARG A 104 22.96 -7.75 9.44
N LEU A 105 22.77 -6.52 9.91
CA LEU A 105 22.82 -6.18 11.34
C LEU A 105 21.55 -6.59 12.09
N VAL A 106 20.41 -6.61 11.40
CA VAL A 106 19.11 -6.96 11.97
C VAL A 106 18.48 -8.09 11.14
N PRO A 107 18.82 -9.35 11.40
CA PRO A 107 18.32 -10.49 10.62
C PRO A 107 16.79 -10.65 10.61
N SER A 108 16.11 -10.15 11.65
CA SER A 108 14.64 -10.12 11.76
C SER A 108 13.97 -8.95 11.02
N SER A 109 14.76 -8.12 10.33
CA SER A 109 14.26 -6.97 9.58
C SER A 109 13.33 -7.39 8.45
N SER A 110 12.20 -6.69 8.31
CA SER A 110 11.33 -6.80 7.13
C SER A 110 11.87 -6.02 5.92
N LEU A 111 12.87 -5.16 6.11
CA LEU A 111 13.55 -4.44 5.03
C LEU A 111 14.62 -5.35 4.45
N LYS A 112 14.37 -5.84 3.24
CA LYS A 112 15.31 -6.65 2.46
C LYS A 112 15.67 -5.94 1.15
N PRO A 113 16.84 -6.20 0.56
CA PRO A 113 17.26 -5.53 -0.67
C PRO A 113 16.26 -5.68 -1.83
N ASP A 114 15.61 -6.83 -1.97
CA ASP A 114 14.57 -7.10 -2.98
C ASP A 114 13.35 -6.18 -2.85
N MET A 115 13.10 -5.63 -1.65
CA MET A 115 12.03 -4.65 -1.44
C MET A 115 12.28 -3.37 -2.26
N ILE A 116 13.54 -2.95 -2.39
CA ILE A 116 13.89 -1.74 -3.14
C ILE A 116 13.60 -1.94 -4.62
N ASP A 117 14.01 -3.08 -5.17
CA ASP A 117 13.79 -3.38 -6.58
C ASP A 117 12.27 -3.51 -6.87
N ARG A 118 11.50 -4.06 -5.93
CA ARG A 118 10.02 -4.10 -6.03
C ARG A 118 9.37 -2.73 -5.94
N MET A 119 10.00 -1.73 -5.31
CA MET A 119 9.49 -0.36 -5.26
C MET A 119 9.65 0.37 -6.59
N GLU A 120 10.64 0.00 -7.41
CA GLU A 120 10.85 0.58 -8.74
C GLU A 120 9.83 0.10 -9.79
N ILE A 121 9.09 -0.97 -9.50
CA ILE A 121 8.06 -1.50 -10.39
C ILE A 121 6.75 -0.75 -10.21
N ASP A 122 6.27 -0.12 -11.29
CA ASP A 122 4.95 0.51 -11.37
C ASP A 122 3.84 -0.53 -11.20
N LYS A 123 2.94 -0.25 -10.26
CA LYS A 123 1.77 -1.09 -9.95
C LYS A 123 0.52 -0.33 -10.37
N ALA A 124 0.16 -0.49 -11.63
CA ALA A 124 -1.05 0.04 -12.22
C ALA A 124 -1.72 -1.08 -13.02
N TYR A 125 -2.88 -1.54 -12.54
CA TYR A 125 -3.61 -2.67 -13.07
C TYR A 125 -5.04 -2.23 -13.40
N SER A 126 -5.55 -2.70 -14.55
CA SER A 126 -6.97 -2.55 -14.88
C SER A 126 -7.80 -3.58 -14.11
N TYR A 127 -9.01 -3.19 -13.75
CA TYR A 127 -10.00 -4.05 -13.11
C TYR A 127 -11.34 -4.03 -13.87
N GLU A 128 -11.33 -3.63 -15.15
CA GLU A 128 -12.52 -3.55 -16.00
C GLU A 128 -13.28 -4.87 -16.06
N ASN A 129 -12.59 -5.99 -16.29
CA ASN A 129 -13.21 -7.32 -16.30
C ASN A 129 -13.90 -7.64 -14.95
N ALA A 130 -13.31 -7.23 -13.83
CA ALA A 130 -13.89 -7.45 -12.50
C ALA A 130 -15.13 -6.57 -12.27
N SER A 131 -15.08 -5.32 -12.75
CA SER A 131 -16.23 -4.41 -12.75
C SER A 131 -17.38 -4.96 -13.58
N GLU A 132 -17.09 -5.46 -14.79
CA GLU A 132 -18.09 -5.98 -15.71
C GLU A 132 -18.69 -7.31 -15.23
N ASP A 133 -17.85 -8.28 -14.86
CA ASP A 133 -18.31 -9.63 -14.53
C ASP A 133 -18.99 -9.70 -13.14
N PHE A 134 -18.55 -8.89 -12.18
CA PHE A 134 -19.10 -8.96 -10.83
C PHE A 134 -19.31 -7.65 -10.08
N GLY A 135 -19.19 -6.49 -10.74
CA GLY A 135 -19.47 -5.20 -10.13
C GLY A 135 -18.40 -4.76 -9.13
N TYR A 136 -17.14 -5.15 -9.34
CA TYR A 136 -16.04 -4.70 -8.49
C TYR A 136 -15.88 -3.18 -8.56
N GLU A 137 -16.15 -2.50 -7.44
CA GLU A 137 -15.95 -1.07 -7.29
C GLU A 137 -15.19 -0.77 -5.99
N PRO A 138 -13.85 -0.74 -6.03
CA PRO A 138 -13.05 -0.46 -4.85
C PRO A 138 -13.20 1.00 -4.38
N MET A 139 -13.08 1.20 -3.07
CA MET A 139 -13.17 2.54 -2.51
C MET A 139 -11.96 3.41 -2.89
N PRO A 140 -12.12 4.75 -2.96
CA PRO A 140 -11.00 5.66 -3.11
C PRO A 140 -9.98 5.48 -1.98
N PHE A 141 -8.69 5.62 -2.30
CA PHE A 141 -7.61 5.42 -1.32
C PHE A 141 -7.75 6.36 -0.11
N GLU A 142 -8.15 7.60 -0.33
CA GLU A 142 -8.40 8.62 0.69
C GLU A 142 -9.45 8.18 1.72
N THR A 143 -10.48 7.45 1.26
CA THR A 143 -11.55 6.95 2.12
C THR A 143 -11.05 5.75 2.93
N GLY A 144 -10.39 4.80 2.27
CA GLY A 144 -9.89 3.59 2.94
C GLY A 144 -8.78 3.90 3.94
N ILE A 145 -7.87 4.83 3.65
CA ILE A 145 -6.80 5.20 4.60
C ILE A 145 -7.36 5.96 5.80
N GLU A 146 -8.36 6.82 5.61
CA GLU A 146 -9.04 7.50 6.72
C GLU A 146 -9.76 6.50 7.62
N LYS A 147 -10.46 5.53 7.03
CA LYS A 147 -11.09 4.42 7.76
C LYS A 147 -10.06 3.61 8.54
N PHE A 148 -8.93 3.30 7.92
CA PHE A 148 -7.86 2.54 8.56
C PHE A 148 -7.21 3.31 9.72
N ILE A 149 -6.92 4.60 9.56
CA ILE A 149 -6.39 5.45 10.63
C ILE A 149 -7.34 5.48 11.83
N LYS A 150 -8.64 5.68 11.60
CA LYS A 150 -9.66 5.63 12.67
C LYS A 150 -9.73 4.26 13.35
N HIS A 151 -9.49 3.18 12.62
CA HIS A 151 -9.43 1.84 13.19
C HIS A 151 -8.21 1.66 14.10
N LEU A 152 -7.05 2.24 13.73
CA LEU A 152 -5.84 2.23 14.56
C LEU A 152 -5.97 3.08 15.83
N GLU A 153 -6.78 4.13 15.83
CA GLU A 153 -6.99 4.98 17.03
C GLU A 153 -7.92 4.35 18.08
N LYS A 154 -8.74 3.38 17.67
CA LYS A 154 -9.71 2.69 18.55
C LYS A 154 -9.14 1.47 19.26
N ASN A 155 -7.95 0.99 18.85
CA ASN A 155 -7.25 -0.17 19.40
C ASN A 155 -5.95 0.28 20.07
#